data_AF-A0A256YN35-F1
#
_entry.id   AF-A0A256YN35-F1
#
_cell.length_a   1.000
_cell.length_b   1.000
_cell.length_c   1.000
_cell.angle_alpha   90.00
_cell.angle_beta   90.00
_cell.angle_gamma   90.00
#
_symmetry.space_group_name_H-M   'P 1'
#
loop_
_entity.id
_entity.type
_entity.pdbx_description
1 polymer ?
#
loop_
_entity_poly.entity_id
_entity_poly.type
_entity_poly.pdbx_seq_one_letter_code
_entity_poly.pdbx_strand_id
1 'polypeptide(L)'
;KDVYLYEKKILFVKNPNEYINDSQRKRAIEFFERIWKYFGKSSIKFEKNKKRKFEDFGEFLKSIKKDFGSYQERRKELLAKGRKWFKNRVEKWKKYKVIPEKKFKDLEIIYPEGKTFKFGKTKIKFSEPRFHGIEYSRTGWVFSLVVEEGRKKFLYTSDLNGPIIEDYADWIIKENPNFLVIDGPMTYMLGYTLNRTNLRRVLENMKRIVEKVKFEILIWDHHLTREPLFRKHTELVWEIAKKKKKKVLTAREFKFGKKPVVESFS
;
A
#
# COMPACT_ATOMS: atom_id res chain seq x y z
N LYS A 1 0.37 23.20 3.85
CA LYS A 1 -0.23 24.01 2.77
C LYS A 1 -1.53 23.34 2.37
N ASP A 2 -2.51 24.12 1.95
CA ASP A 2 -3.79 23.70 1.36
C ASP A 2 -4.75 22.86 2.22
N VAL A 3 -4.77 23.09 3.54
CA VAL A 3 -5.76 22.45 4.43
C VAL A 3 -7.21 22.82 4.10
N TYR A 4 -7.44 23.95 3.43
CA TYR A 4 -8.76 24.37 2.95
C TYR A 4 -9.34 23.38 1.92
N LEU A 5 -8.51 22.60 1.22
CA LEU A 5 -8.98 21.60 0.25
C LEU A 5 -9.79 20.47 0.91
N TYR A 6 -9.75 20.35 2.24
CA TYR A 6 -10.49 19.34 3.00
C TYR A 6 -11.83 19.84 3.54
N GLU A 7 -12.20 21.10 3.31
CA GLU A 7 -13.49 21.65 3.77
C GLU A 7 -14.67 20.85 3.23
N LYS A 8 -15.63 20.58 4.12
CA LYS A 8 -16.87 19.83 3.89
C LYS A 8 -16.63 18.39 3.41
N LYS A 9 -15.48 17.79 3.76
CA LYS A 9 -15.15 16.40 3.40
C LYS A 9 -15.09 15.49 4.63
N ILE A 10 -15.26 14.21 4.37
CA ILE A 10 -14.78 13.14 5.25
C ILE A 10 -13.36 12.81 4.78
N LEU A 11 -12.40 12.98 5.67
CA LEU A 11 -10.99 12.69 5.43
C LEU A 11 -10.65 11.32 6.02
N PHE A 12 -10.61 10.31 5.14
CA PHE A 12 -10.01 9.03 5.43
C PHE A 12 -8.49 9.16 5.35
N VAL A 13 -7.81 8.98 6.48
CA VAL A 13 -6.37 9.20 6.60
C VAL A 13 -5.72 8.05 7.36
N LYS A 14 -4.49 7.70 6.98
CA LYS A 14 -3.72 6.68 7.68
C LYS A 14 -3.67 6.94 9.18
N ASN A 15 -3.94 5.93 10.00
CA ASN A 15 -3.85 6.02 11.44
C ASN A 15 -2.43 6.43 11.86
N PRO A 16 -2.25 7.61 12.49
CA PRO A 16 -0.93 8.07 12.91
C PRO A 16 -0.47 7.41 14.21
N ASN A 17 -1.30 6.58 14.83
CA ASN A 17 -1.05 6.04 16.17
C ASN A 17 -0.47 4.63 16.17
N GLU A 18 -0.54 3.91 15.06
CA GLU A 18 -0.15 2.51 14.96
C GLU A 18 0.20 2.12 13.52
N TYR A 19 0.91 1.00 13.34
CA TYR A 19 1.35 0.50 12.02
C TYR A 19 2.05 1.59 11.19
N ILE A 20 2.90 2.35 11.87
CA ILE A 20 3.58 3.52 11.34
C ILE A 20 4.99 3.61 11.92
N ASN A 21 5.96 4.07 11.13
CA ASN A 21 7.31 4.37 11.59
C ASN A 21 7.43 5.79 12.18
N ASP A 22 8.58 6.15 12.75
CA ASP A 22 8.77 7.44 13.43
C ASP A 22 8.73 8.64 12.48
N SER A 23 9.31 8.51 11.28
CA SER A 23 9.29 9.58 10.27
C SER A 23 7.87 9.83 9.78
N GLN A 24 7.10 8.77 9.56
CA GLN A 24 5.69 8.86 9.20
C GLN A 24 4.88 9.49 10.35
N ARG A 25 5.13 9.11 11.61
CA ARG A 25 4.49 9.72 12.78
C ARG A 25 4.77 11.22 12.90
N LYS A 26 6.02 11.64 12.73
CA LYS A 26 6.43 13.05 12.78
C LYS A 26 5.68 13.87 11.73
N ARG A 27 5.71 13.43 10.47
CA ARG A 27 4.97 14.08 9.37
C ARG A 27 3.47 14.11 9.60
N ALA A 28 2.91 13.07 10.22
CA ALA A 28 1.49 13.04 10.57
C ALA A 28 1.16 14.09 11.66
N ILE A 29 1.99 14.24 12.70
CA ILE A 29 1.80 15.30 13.70
C ILE A 29 1.79 16.67 13.03
N GLU A 30 2.78 16.97 12.19
CA GLU A 30 2.86 18.25 11.45
C GLU A 30 1.61 18.48 10.56
N PHE A 31 1.07 17.42 9.96
CA PHE A 31 -0.16 17.49 9.19
C PHE A 31 -1.38 17.78 10.08
N PHE A 32 -1.57 17.02 11.17
CA PHE A 32 -2.70 17.18 12.07
C PHE A 32 -2.67 18.49 12.85
N GLU A 33 -1.49 19.04 13.16
CA GLU A 33 -1.36 20.36 13.78
C GLU A 33 -1.94 21.44 12.87
N ARG A 34 -1.69 21.36 11.57
CA ARG A 34 -2.27 22.28 10.57
C ARG A 34 -3.77 22.11 10.47
N ILE A 35 -4.27 20.87 10.50
CA ILE A 35 -5.71 20.57 10.48
C ILE A 35 -6.41 21.14 11.72
N TRP A 36 -5.88 20.87 12.93
CA TRP A 36 -6.44 21.39 14.18
C TRP A 36 -6.40 22.91 14.24
N LYS A 37 -5.30 23.54 13.80
CA LYS A 37 -5.20 25.00 13.74
C LYS A 37 -6.24 25.61 12.81
N TYR A 38 -6.47 24.99 11.65
CA TYR A 38 -7.39 25.54 10.63
C TYR A 38 -8.86 25.31 10.98
N PHE A 39 -9.25 24.07 11.24
CA PHE A 39 -10.63 23.64 11.45
C PHE A 39 -11.10 23.76 12.91
N GLY A 40 -10.19 23.56 13.87
CA GLY A 40 -10.48 23.60 15.30
C GLY A 40 -10.10 24.90 15.99
N LYS A 41 -9.35 25.79 15.31
CA LYS A 41 -8.74 27.00 15.90
C LYS A 41 -7.96 26.71 17.19
N SER A 42 -7.37 25.51 17.28
CA SER A 42 -6.66 25.04 18.47
C SER A 42 -5.43 24.21 18.09
N SER A 43 -4.61 23.85 19.08
CA SER A 43 -3.61 22.78 18.92
C SER A 43 -4.28 21.40 19.03
N ILE A 44 -3.53 20.35 18.66
CA ILE A 44 -4.01 18.96 18.80
C ILE A 44 -4.31 18.67 20.27
N LYS A 45 -5.55 18.27 20.55
CA LYS A 45 -5.92 17.72 21.86
C LYS A 45 -5.58 16.23 21.89
N PHE A 46 -4.36 15.94 22.32
CA PHE A 46 -3.89 14.56 22.44
C PHE A 46 -4.62 13.79 23.56
N GLU A 47 -4.90 12.52 23.32
CA GLU A 47 -5.53 11.62 24.29
C GLU A 47 -4.56 10.59 24.87
N LYS A 48 -4.89 10.03 26.04
CA LYS A 48 -4.12 8.93 26.63
C LYS A 48 -4.35 7.65 25.83
N ASN A 49 -3.26 7.00 25.39
CA ASN A 49 -3.39 5.72 24.70
C ASN A 49 -3.85 4.62 25.67
N LYS A 50 -5.04 4.08 25.42
CA LYS A 50 -5.63 2.95 26.15
C LYS A 50 -5.39 1.61 25.45
N LYS A 51 -5.00 1.60 24.17
CA LYS A 51 -4.74 0.36 23.41
C LYS A 51 -3.47 -0.32 23.93
N ARG A 52 -3.58 -1.64 24.15
CA ARG A 52 -2.48 -2.48 24.67
C ARG A 52 -2.14 -3.66 23.76
N LYS A 53 -3.08 -4.09 22.93
CA LYS A 53 -2.90 -5.16 21.95
C LYS A 53 -2.81 -4.56 20.55
N PHE A 54 -1.89 -5.07 19.76
CA PHE A 54 -1.68 -4.72 18.35
C PHE A 54 -1.47 -6.04 17.62
N GLU A 55 -2.31 -6.34 16.65
CA GLU A 55 -2.19 -7.56 15.83
C GLU A 55 -0.83 -7.60 15.10
N ASP A 56 -0.14 -8.73 15.17
CA ASP A 56 0.98 -9.00 14.28
C ASP A 56 0.45 -9.57 12.96
N PHE A 57 0.14 -8.67 12.01
CA PHE A 57 -0.37 -9.07 10.70
C PHE A 57 0.58 -9.99 9.92
N GLY A 58 1.87 -10.04 10.28
CA GLY A 58 2.80 -10.99 9.70
C GLY A 58 2.44 -12.43 10.00
N GLU A 59 1.96 -12.73 11.21
CA GLU A 59 1.67 -14.11 11.63
C GLU A 59 0.53 -14.76 10.83
N PHE A 60 -0.34 -13.95 10.23
CA PHE A 60 -1.44 -14.42 9.38
C PHE A 60 -1.04 -14.64 7.91
N LEU A 61 0.16 -14.21 7.50
CA LEU A 61 0.62 -14.36 6.13
C LEU A 61 1.06 -15.79 5.85
N LYS A 62 0.45 -16.41 4.84
CA LYS A 62 0.86 -17.72 4.32
C LYS A 62 2.26 -17.67 3.76
N SER A 63 2.67 -16.53 3.18
CA SER A 63 4.00 -16.34 2.62
C SER A 63 5.12 -16.60 3.63
N ILE A 64 4.92 -16.41 4.94
CA ILE A 64 5.92 -16.72 5.97
C ILE A 64 6.37 -18.17 5.91
N LYS A 65 5.47 -19.09 5.56
CA LYS A 65 5.72 -20.54 5.50
C LYS A 65 6.42 -20.98 4.21
N LYS A 66 6.63 -20.07 3.24
CA LYS A 66 7.30 -20.42 1.98
C LYS A 66 8.79 -20.68 2.18
N ASP A 67 9.30 -21.61 1.39
CA ASP A 67 10.72 -21.90 1.23
C ASP A 67 11.24 -21.26 -0.06
N PHE A 68 12.37 -20.56 0.04
CA PHE A 68 13.06 -19.92 -1.07
C PHE A 68 14.43 -20.53 -1.35
N GLY A 69 14.64 -21.79 -0.97
CA GLY A 69 15.86 -22.57 -1.23
C GLY A 69 17.08 -21.92 -0.59
N SER A 70 18.11 -21.63 -1.39
CA SER A 70 19.35 -21.03 -0.88
C SER A 70 19.17 -19.67 -0.19
N TYR A 71 18.05 -18.97 -0.42
CA TYR A 71 17.74 -17.71 0.27
C TYR A 71 17.09 -17.90 1.66
N GLN A 72 16.68 -19.12 2.01
CA GLN A 72 15.82 -19.38 3.17
C GLN A 72 16.48 -19.05 4.50
N GLU A 73 17.76 -19.35 4.70
CA GLU A 73 18.48 -19.03 5.94
C GLU A 73 18.56 -17.53 6.19
N ARG A 74 18.96 -16.77 5.15
CA ARG A 74 18.95 -15.31 5.21
C ARG A 74 17.55 -14.76 5.48
N ARG A 75 16.52 -15.36 4.88
CA ARG A 75 15.13 -14.96 5.11
C ARG A 75 14.70 -15.19 6.56
N LYS A 76 15.01 -16.33 7.18
CA LYS A 76 14.71 -16.61 8.59
C LYS A 76 15.33 -15.55 9.51
N GLU A 77 16.59 -15.18 9.26
CA GLU A 77 17.27 -14.11 9.99
C GLU A 77 16.56 -12.76 9.84
N LEU A 78 16.18 -12.39 8.61
CA LEU A 78 15.46 -11.14 8.32
C LEU A 78 14.07 -11.12 8.98
N LEU A 79 13.33 -12.24 8.95
CA LEU A 79 12.04 -12.37 9.63
C LEU A 79 12.19 -12.22 11.15
N ALA A 80 13.20 -12.84 11.76
CA ALA A 80 13.46 -12.72 13.19
C ALA A 80 13.80 -11.27 13.59
N LYS A 81 14.70 -10.62 12.83
CA LYS A 81 15.04 -9.20 13.01
C LYS A 81 13.82 -8.29 12.82
N GLY A 82 13.00 -8.57 11.80
CA GLY A 82 11.78 -7.84 11.50
C GLY A 82 10.71 -7.97 12.58
N ARG A 83 10.48 -9.18 13.11
CA ARG A 83 9.59 -9.44 14.26
C ARG A 83 10.06 -8.70 15.51
N LYS A 84 11.37 -8.74 15.82
CA LYS A 84 11.93 -7.97 16.94
C LYS A 84 11.71 -6.47 16.75
N TRP A 85 11.91 -5.97 15.53
CA TRP A 85 11.63 -4.57 15.20
C TRP A 85 10.15 -4.21 15.37
N PHE A 86 9.22 -5.06 14.93
CA PHE A 86 7.78 -4.88 15.14
C PHE A 86 7.42 -4.82 16.63
N LYS A 87 7.93 -5.74 17.46
CA LYS A 87 7.72 -5.71 18.92
C LYS A 87 8.19 -4.39 19.53
N ASN A 88 9.35 -3.89 19.11
CA ASN A 88 9.83 -2.56 19.55
C ASN A 88 8.92 -1.41 19.09
N ARG A 89 8.33 -1.51 17.89
CA ARG A 89 7.32 -0.55 17.41
C ARG A 89 6.07 -0.58 18.27
N VAL A 90 5.57 -1.76 18.63
CA VAL A 90 4.41 -1.94 19.52
C VAL A 90 4.64 -1.26 20.87
N GLU A 91 5.81 -1.47 21.49
CA GLU A 91 6.15 -0.79 22.76
C GLU A 91 6.17 0.74 22.62
N LYS A 92 6.58 1.25 21.45
CA LYS A 92 6.54 2.68 21.17
C LYS A 92 5.11 3.20 20.95
N TRP A 93 4.30 2.47 20.18
CA TRP A 93 2.89 2.84 19.94
C TRP A 93 2.08 2.88 21.23
N LYS A 94 2.29 1.94 22.16
CA LYS A 94 1.69 1.94 23.51
C LYS A 94 1.95 3.25 24.27
N LYS A 95 3.12 3.87 24.05
CA LYS A 95 3.56 5.10 24.74
C LYS A 95 3.14 6.39 24.02
N TYR A 96 2.76 6.33 22.75
CA TYR A 96 2.31 7.51 22.03
C TYR A 96 1.06 8.11 22.70
N LYS A 97 1.00 9.44 22.78
CA LYS A 97 -0.29 10.10 22.97
C LYS A 97 -1.10 9.97 21.68
N VAL A 98 -2.39 9.72 21.77
CA VAL A 98 -3.26 9.46 20.62
C VAL A 98 -3.65 10.78 19.98
N ILE A 99 -3.52 10.88 18.66
CA ILE A 99 -4.24 11.88 17.86
C ILE A 99 -5.61 11.25 17.59
N PRO A 100 -6.71 11.76 18.16
CA PRO A 100 -8.02 11.11 18.00
C PRO A 100 -8.60 11.34 16.60
N GLU A 101 -9.51 10.46 16.18
CA GLU A 101 -10.49 10.82 15.15
C GLU A 101 -11.29 12.04 15.64
N LYS A 102 -11.70 12.93 14.73
CA LYS A 102 -12.34 14.19 15.13
C LYS A 102 -13.32 14.69 14.08
N LYS A 103 -14.50 15.06 14.56
CA LYS A 103 -15.47 15.85 13.82
C LYS A 103 -15.36 17.32 14.23
N PHE A 104 -14.98 18.16 13.27
CA PHE A 104 -15.09 19.61 13.31
C PHE A 104 -16.40 20.03 12.61
N LYS A 105 -16.66 21.34 12.54
CA LYS A 105 -17.82 21.87 11.82
C LYS A 105 -17.82 21.48 10.34
N ASP A 106 -16.69 21.65 9.67
CA ASP A 106 -16.53 21.47 8.21
C ASP A 106 -15.52 20.37 7.83
N LEU A 107 -15.25 19.41 8.72
CA LEU A 107 -14.34 18.29 8.45
C LEU A 107 -14.61 17.13 9.41
N GLU A 108 -14.62 15.90 8.90
CA GLU A 108 -14.62 14.69 9.72
C GLU A 108 -13.39 13.83 9.41
N ILE A 109 -12.58 13.52 10.43
CA ILE A 109 -11.34 12.74 10.30
C ILE A 109 -11.59 11.33 10.79
N ILE A 110 -11.29 10.35 9.94
CA ILE A 110 -11.47 8.92 10.22
C ILE A 110 -10.19 8.16 9.87
N TYR A 111 -9.79 7.24 10.73
CA TYR A 111 -8.77 6.23 10.50
C TYR A 111 -9.45 4.98 9.94
N PRO A 112 -9.30 4.71 8.63
CA PRO A 112 -10.18 3.79 7.94
C PRO A 112 -9.69 2.35 7.92
N GLU A 113 -8.46 2.05 8.33
CA GLU A 113 -7.85 0.72 8.18
C GLU A 113 -8.75 -0.39 8.77
N GLY A 114 -8.96 -1.45 7.99
CA GLY A 114 -9.84 -2.58 8.34
C GLY A 114 -11.35 -2.31 8.23
N LYS A 115 -11.78 -1.06 8.01
CA LYS A 115 -13.19 -0.67 8.01
C LYS A 115 -13.81 -0.68 6.61
N THR A 116 -15.13 -0.79 6.59
CA THR A 116 -15.97 -0.63 5.39
C THR A 116 -17.02 0.45 5.64
N PHE A 117 -17.20 1.34 4.69
CA PHE A 117 -18.15 2.45 4.71
C PHE A 117 -19.10 2.33 3.53
N LYS A 118 -20.34 2.81 3.71
CA LYS A 118 -21.36 2.81 2.65
C LYS A 118 -21.94 4.21 2.50
N PHE A 119 -21.91 4.72 1.27
CA PHE A 119 -22.46 6.01 0.88
C PHE A 119 -23.44 5.78 -0.27
N GLY A 120 -24.74 5.73 0.05
CA GLY A 120 -25.76 5.33 -0.92
C GLY A 120 -25.48 3.93 -1.51
N LYS A 121 -25.24 3.87 -2.82
CA LYS A 121 -24.90 2.63 -3.55
C LYS A 121 -23.40 2.35 -3.60
N THR A 122 -22.56 3.31 -3.23
CA THR A 122 -21.11 3.16 -3.19
C THR A 122 -20.67 2.54 -1.87
N LYS A 123 -19.83 1.51 -1.94
CA LYS A 123 -19.19 0.88 -0.79
C LYS A 123 -17.68 1.07 -0.88
N ILE A 124 -17.09 1.57 0.19
CA ILE A 124 -15.65 1.84 0.29
C ILE A 124 -15.08 0.94 1.37
N LYS A 125 -14.12 0.08 1.01
CA LYS A 125 -13.45 -0.84 1.92
C LYS A 125 -11.97 -0.53 1.96
N PHE A 126 -11.43 -0.49 3.16
CA PHE A 126 -10.01 -0.31 3.39
C PHE A 126 -9.44 -1.61 3.92
N SER A 127 -8.23 -1.97 3.48
CA SER A 127 -7.57 -3.16 4.02
C SER A 127 -7.10 -2.92 5.44
N GLU A 128 -6.85 -4.01 6.15
CA GLU A 128 -5.96 -4.00 7.31
C GLU A 128 -4.56 -3.47 6.91
N PRO A 129 -3.73 -3.03 7.88
CA PRO A 129 -2.34 -2.70 7.64
C PRO A 129 -1.57 -3.82 6.92
N ARG A 130 -0.89 -3.46 5.83
CA ARG A 130 -0.05 -4.34 5.02
C ARG A 130 1.39 -3.86 5.05
N PHE A 131 2.37 -4.77 5.10
CA PHE A 131 3.78 -4.39 4.97
C PHE A 131 4.06 -3.70 3.64
N HIS A 132 4.78 -2.59 3.69
CA HIS A 132 5.32 -1.91 2.52
C HIS A 132 6.59 -2.64 2.03
N GLY A 133 6.42 -3.62 1.14
CA GLY A 133 7.49 -4.50 0.67
C GLY A 133 7.39 -5.92 1.23
N ILE A 134 8.51 -6.53 1.60
CA ILE A 134 8.53 -7.91 2.13
C ILE A 134 8.00 -7.99 3.56
N GLU A 135 7.77 -9.22 4.02
CA GLU A 135 7.30 -9.53 5.36
C GLU A 135 8.21 -8.90 6.42
N TYR A 136 7.61 -8.17 7.36
CA TYR A 136 8.32 -7.40 8.39
C TYR A 136 9.36 -6.40 7.84
N SER A 137 9.18 -5.91 6.62
CA SER A 137 9.96 -4.78 6.09
C SER A 137 9.88 -3.58 7.05
N ARG A 138 11.03 -2.92 7.24
CA ARG A 138 11.18 -1.80 8.19
C ARG A 138 10.71 -0.45 7.62
N THR A 139 10.31 -0.41 6.36
CA THR A 139 9.77 0.77 5.68
C THR A 139 8.41 1.18 6.24
N GLY A 140 7.69 0.26 6.89
CA GLY A 140 6.43 0.50 7.57
C GLY A 140 5.27 -0.25 6.93
N TRP A 141 4.06 0.30 7.09
CA TRP A 141 2.84 -0.30 6.58
C TRP A 141 2.10 0.66 5.66
N VAL A 142 1.26 0.11 4.81
CA VAL A 142 0.29 0.80 3.95
C VAL A 142 -1.08 0.16 4.13
N PHE A 143 -2.12 0.78 3.59
CA PHE A 143 -3.43 0.16 3.44
C PHE A 143 -3.91 0.38 2.01
N SER A 144 -4.75 -0.53 1.54
CA SER A 144 -5.31 -0.50 0.20
C SER A 144 -6.76 -0.04 0.24
N LEU A 145 -7.25 0.47 -0.89
CA LEU A 145 -8.60 0.98 -1.08
C LEU A 145 -9.33 0.11 -2.11
N VAL A 146 -10.56 -0.30 -1.78
CA VAL A 146 -11.51 -0.91 -2.70
C VAL A 146 -12.77 -0.05 -2.73
N VAL A 147 -13.22 0.31 -3.92
CA VAL A 147 -14.47 1.04 -4.14
C VAL A 147 -15.37 0.18 -5.01
N GLU A 148 -16.57 -0.12 -4.53
CA GLU A 148 -17.58 -0.92 -5.20
C GLU A 148 -18.82 -0.05 -5.44
N GLU A 149 -19.30 0.00 -6.68
CA GLU A 149 -20.57 0.61 -7.01
C GLU A 149 -21.29 -0.20 -8.09
N GLY A 150 -22.47 -0.74 -7.73
CA GLY A 150 -23.19 -1.68 -8.58
C GLY A 150 -22.33 -2.91 -8.92
N ARG A 151 -22.07 -3.12 -10.23
CA ARG A 151 -21.25 -4.23 -10.74
C ARG A 151 -19.80 -3.84 -11.00
N LYS A 152 -19.39 -2.60 -10.72
CA LYS A 152 -18.03 -2.12 -10.96
C LYS A 152 -17.26 -2.07 -9.65
N LYS A 153 -16.00 -2.49 -9.72
CA LYS A 153 -15.05 -2.48 -8.60
C LYS A 153 -13.72 -1.86 -9.01
N PHE A 154 -13.29 -0.87 -8.26
CA PHE A 154 -11.97 -0.25 -8.34
C PHE A 154 -11.11 -0.71 -7.16
N LEU A 155 -9.84 -1.00 -7.39
CA LEU A 155 -8.87 -1.36 -6.36
C LEU A 155 -7.58 -0.55 -6.54
N TYR A 156 -7.13 0.10 -5.48
CA TYR A 156 -5.82 0.74 -5.39
C TYR A 156 -5.00 0.06 -4.28
N THR A 157 -3.84 -0.47 -4.64
CA THR A 157 -3.04 -1.29 -3.70
C THR A 157 -2.25 -0.47 -2.68
N SER A 158 -1.93 0.79 -2.99
CA SER A 158 -0.82 1.53 -2.37
C SER A 158 0.53 0.82 -2.63
N ASP A 159 1.54 1.12 -1.82
CA ASP A 159 2.94 0.79 -2.11
C ASP A 159 3.27 -0.64 -1.61
N LEU A 160 2.88 -1.66 -2.36
CA LEU A 160 3.13 -3.08 -2.06
C LEU A 160 4.37 -3.64 -2.78
N ASN A 161 5.10 -2.79 -3.49
CA ASN A 161 6.27 -3.03 -4.31
C ASN A 161 6.04 -4.06 -5.42
N GLY A 162 4.94 -3.94 -6.17
CA GLY A 162 4.59 -4.91 -7.21
C GLY A 162 4.06 -6.21 -6.63
N PRO A 163 3.04 -6.14 -5.78
CA PRO A 163 2.85 -6.97 -4.58
C PRO A 163 3.87 -8.11 -4.42
N ILE A 164 4.93 -7.89 -3.63
CA ILE A 164 5.96 -8.92 -3.40
C ILE A 164 5.39 -10.11 -2.60
N ILE A 165 4.55 -9.83 -1.61
CA ILE A 165 3.94 -10.84 -0.74
C ILE A 165 2.75 -11.50 -1.45
N GLU A 166 2.76 -12.82 -1.51
CA GLU A 166 1.79 -13.60 -2.28
C GLU A 166 0.36 -13.50 -1.75
N ASP A 167 0.18 -13.38 -0.44
CA ASP A 167 -1.12 -13.13 0.18
C ASP A 167 -1.80 -11.86 -0.35
N TYR A 168 -1.04 -10.85 -0.79
CA TYR A 168 -1.60 -9.63 -1.36
C TYR A 168 -2.08 -9.87 -2.79
N ALA A 169 -1.35 -10.67 -3.58
CA ALA A 169 -1.82 -11.10 -4.89
C ALA A 169 -3.07 -11.99 -4.77
N ASP A 170 -3.11 -12.90 -3.79
CA ASP A 170 -4.28 -13.74 -3.49
C ASP A 170 -5.50 -12.88 -3.17
N TRP A 171 -5.31 -11.84 -2.35
CA TRP A 171 -6.35 -10.88 -2.02
C TRP A 171 -6.84 -10.13 -3.27
N ILE A 172 -5.95 -9.59 -4.10
CA ILE A 172 -6.33 -8.89 -5.35
C ILE A 172 -7.14 -9.82 -6.27
N ILE A 173 -6.70 -11.08 -6.41
CA ILE A 173 -7.38 -12.09 -7.22
C ILE A 173 -8.77 -12.39 -6.66
N LYS A 174 -8.89 -12.51 -5.34
CA LYS A 174 -10.18 -12.72 -4.66
C LYS A 174 -11.12 -11.53 -4.81
N GLU A 175 -10.61 -10.29 -4.71
CA GLU A 175 -11.42 -9.08 -4.90
C GLU A 175 -11.92 -8.97 -6.35
N ASN A 176 -11.15 -9.45 -7.33
CA ASN A 176 -11.48 -9.49 -8.75
C ASN A 176 -12.01 -8.13 -9.30
N PRO A 177 -11.22 -7.04 -9.23
CA PRO A 177 -11.65 -5.70 -9.64
C PRO A 177 -11.77 -5.53 -11.16
N ASN A 178 -12.60 -4.57 -11.58
CA ASN A 178 -12.68 -4.09 -12.96
C ASN A 178 -11.53 -3.14 -13.30
N PHE A 179 -11.16 -2.28 -12.35
CA PHE A 179 -10.11 -1.27 -12.52
C PHE A 179 -9.11 -1.41 -11.38
N LEU A 180 -7.84 -1.49 -11.73
CA LEU A 180 -6.79 -1.82 -10.77
C LEU A 180 -5.60 -0.88 -10.93
N VAL A 181 -5.17 -0.26 -9.84
CA VAL A 181 -3.95 0.55 -9.79
C VAL A 181 -2.99 -0.10 -8.82
N ILE A 182 -1.84 -0.55 -9.33
CA ILE A 182 -0.80 -1.26 -8.59
C ILE A 182 0.52 -0.52 -8.74
N ASP A 183 1.30 -0.45 -7.66
CA ASP A 183 2.68 0.00 -7.75
C ASP A 183 3.62 -1.08 -8.34
N GLY A 184 4.81 -0.67 -8.76
CA GLY A 184 5.83 -1.56 -9.31
C GLY A 184 6.84 -2.11 -8.30
N PRO A 185 7.59 -3.15 -8.67
CA PRO A 185 8.88 -3.41 -8.04
C PRO A 185 9.83 -2.23 -8.27
N MET A 186 10.69 -1.96 -7.29
CA MET A 186 11.76 -0.97 -7.40
C MET A 186 12.93 -1.52 -8.23
N THR A 187 12.77 -1.69 -9.55
CA THR A 187 13.78 -2.33 -10.40
C THR A 187 15.10 -1.55 -10.48
N TYR A 188 15.06 -0.23 -10.28
CA TYR A 188 16.25 0.61 -10.08
C TYR A 188 17.09 0.25 -8.84
N MET A 189 16.55 -0.54 -7.91
CA MET A 189 17.25 -1.07 -6.74
C MET A 189 17.65 -2.55 -6.90
N LEU A 190 17.52 -3.12 -8.11
CA LEU A 190 17.86 -4.51 -8.38
C LEU A 190 19.36 -4.73 -8.18
N GLY A 191 19.71 -5.71 -7.35
CA GLY A 191 21.10 -5.97 -6.94
C GLY A 191 21.51 -5.25 -5.66
N TYR A 192 20.69 -4.32 -5.15
CA TYR A 192 20.89 -3.67 -3.85
C TYR A 192 19.79 -4.09 -2.86
N THR A 193 18.72 -3.30 -2.73
CA THR A 193 17.61 -3.64 -1.79
C THR A 193 16.60 -4.62 -2.40
N LEU A 194 16.45 -4.64 -3.73
CA LEU A 194 15.64 -5.64 -4.42
C LEU A 194 16.54 -6.76 -4.93
N ASN A 195 16.35 -7.98 -4.41
CA ASN A 195 17.09 -9.15 -4.90
C ASN A 195 16.29 -9.92 -5.96
N ARG A 196 16.98 -10.81 -6.70
CA ARG A 196 16.38 -11.63 -7.77
C ARG A 196 15.24 -12.52 -7.26
N THR A 197 15.34 -13.05 -6.05
CA THR A 197 14.28 -13.88 -5.44
C THR A 197 12.99 -13.08 -5.26
N ASN A 198 13.08 -11.87 -4.72
CA ASN A 198 11.93 -10.99 -4.52
C ASN A 198 11.38 -10.44 -5.83
N LEU A 199 12.23 -10.11 -6.81
CA LEU A 199 11.75 -9.77 -8.15
C LEU A 199 10.97 -10.94 -8.77
N ARG A 200 11.47 -12.18 -8.68
CA ARG A 200 10.73 -13.36 -9.16
C ARG A 200 9.37 -13.51 -8.48
N ARG A 201 9.28 -13.27 -7.16
CA ARG A 201 7.98 -13.27 -6.44
C ARG A 201 7.00 -12.27 -7.05
N VAL A 202 7.46 -11.04 -7.32
CA VAL A 202 6.66 -9.99 -7.98
C VAL A 202 6.17 -10.45 -9.34
N LEU A 203 7.06 -10.99 -10.18
CA LEU A 203 6.72 -11.44 -11.53
C LEU A 203 5.69 -12.57 -11.51
N GLU A 204 5.86 -13.56 -10.63
CA GLU A 204 4.88 -14.65 -10.48
C GLU A 204 3.54 -14.15 -9.93
N ASN A 205 3.55 -13.23 -8.97
CA ASN A 205 2.33 -12.64 -8.44
C ASN A 205 1.58 -11.82 -9.48
N MET A 206 2.29 -10.97 -10.22
CA MET A 206 1.72 -10.16 -11.28
C MET A 206 1.21 -11.03 -12.44
N LYS A 207 1.94 -12.08 -12.81
CA LYS A 207 1.45 -13.12 -13.74
C LYS A 207 0.11 -13.70 -13.28
N ARG A 208 0.02 -14.14 -12.01
CA ARG A 208 -1.23 -14.70 -11.45
C ARG A 208 -2.38 -13.69 -11.48
N ILE A 209 -2.11 -12.42 -11.15
CA ILE A 209 -3.11 -11.34 -11.20
C ILE A 209 -3.58 -11.13 -12.65
N VAL A 210 -2.65 -10.98 -13.59
CA VAL A 210 -2.95 -10.81 -15.03
C VAL A 210 -3.70 -12.01 -15.57
N GLU A 211 -3.43 -13.23 -15.13
CA GLU A 211 -4.15 -14.40 -15.64
C GLU A 211 -5.56 -14.52 -15.04
N LYS A 212 -5.71 -14.32 -13.73
CA LYS A 212 -6.93 -14.70 -12.99
C LYS A 212 -7.94 -13.57 -12.78
N VAL A 213 -7.51 -12.31 -12.75
CA VAL A 213 -8.42 -11.17 -12.55
C VAL A 213 -9.06 -10.75 -13.87
N LYS A 214 -10.38 -10.55 -13.87
CA LYS A 214 -11.15 -10.10 -15.04
C LYS A 214 -11.23 -8.57 -15.11
N PHE A 215 -10.08 -7.89 -15.03
CA PHE A 215 -10.03 -6.43 -15.11
C PHE A 215 -10.19 -5.94 -16.56
N GLU A 216 -10.74 -4.74 -16.69
CA GLU A 216 -10.78 -3.96 -17.93
C GLU A 216 -9.47 -3.20 -18.15
N ILE A 217 -8.92 -2.61 -17.08
CA ILE A 217 -7.67 -1.85 -17.09
C ILE A 217 -6.88 -2.11 -15.80
N LEU A 218 -5.59 -2.38 -15.95
CA LEU A 218 -4.61 -2.40 -14.87
C LEU A 218 -3.57 -1.32 -15.14
N ILE A 219 -3.47 -0.34 -14.25
CA ILE A 219 -2.40 0.67 -14.23
C ILE A 219 -1.28 0.17 -13.33
N TRP A 220 -0.09 -0.05 -13.89
CA TRP A 220 1.11 -0.50 -13.17
C TRP A 220 2.18 0.59 -13.21
N ASP A 221 2.47 1.23 -12.06
CA ASP A 221 3.22 2.49 -12.05
C ASP A 221 4.00 2.73 -10.73
N HIS A 222 4.25 4.00 -10.35
CA HIS A 222 4.90 4.50 -9.15
C HIS A 222 6.38 4.17 -9.02
N HIS A 223 6.71 2.98 -8.54
CA HIS A 223 8.09 2.51 -8.48
C HIS A 223 8.54 1.90 -9.80
N LEU A 224 7.60 1.37 -10.59
CA LEU A 224 7.88 0.68 -11.86
C LEU A 224 8.60 1.60 -12.83
N THR A 225 8.07 2.81 -13.01
CA THR A 225 8.48 3.76 -14.06
C THR A 225 9.54 4.74 -13.57
N ARG A 226 10.41 4.32 -12.64
CA ARG A 226 11.52 5.16 -12.11
C ARG A 226 12.86 4.94 -12.81
N GLU A 227 12.93 3.99 -13.72
CA GLU A 227 14.13 3.70 -14.52
C GLU A 227 13.74 3.16 -15.90
N PRO A 228 14.57 3.32 -16.96
CA PRO A 228 14.17 2.97 -18.32
C PRO A 228 14.06 1.47 -18.62
N LEU A 229 14.80 0.60 -17.92
CA LEU A 229 14.86 -0.83 -18.17
C LEU A 229 13.77 -1.61 -17.41
N PHE A 230 12.82 -0.94 -16.77
CA PHE A 230 11.77 -1.60 -15.98
C PHE A 230 11.01 -2.64 -16.80
N ARG A 231 10.73 -2.37 -18.08
CA ARG A 231 10.04 -3.33 -18.97
C ARG A 231 10.86 -4.58 -19.21
N LYS A 232 12.17 -4.44 -19.42
CA LYS A 232 13.09 -5.57 -19.57
C LYS A 232 13.12 -6.41 -18.29
N HIS A 233 13.17 -5.78 -17.12
CA HIS A 233 13.14 -6.48 -15.84
C HIS A 233 11.77 -7.12 -15.52
N THR A 234 10.71 -6.71 -16.20
CA THR A 234 9.34 -7.17 -15.97
C THR A 234 8.67 -7.77 -17.21
N GLU A 235 9.48 -8.17 -18.20
CA GLU A 235 9.06 -8.57 -19.55
C GLU A 235 7.95 -9.63 -19.52
N LEU A 236 8.12 -10.63 -18.66
CA LEU A 236 7.15 -11.71 -18.43
C LEU A 236 5.71 -11.20 -18.28
N VAL A 237 5.50 -10.13 -17.51
CA VAL A 237 4.15 -9.63 -17.22
C VAL A 237 3.55 -8.95 -18.44
N TRP A 238 4.35 -8.19 -19.19
CA TRP A 238 3.92 -7.51 -20.42
C TRP A 238 3.57 -8.50 -21.52
N GLU A 239 4.39 -9.54 -21.71
CA GLU A 239 4.14 -10.59 -22.69
C GLU A 239 2.86 -11.37 -22.40
N ILE A 240 2.64 -11.73 -21.13
CA ILE A 240 1.43 -12.43 -20.70
C ILE A 240 0.20 -11.55 -20.90
N ALA A 241 0.28 -10.26 -20.55
CA ALA A 241 -0.80 -9.31 -20.79
C ALA A 241 -1.15 -9.22 -22.28
N LYS A 242 -0.13 -9.09 -23.16
CA LYS A 242 -0.29 -9.08 -24.62
C LYS A 242 -0.94 -10.38 -25.13
N LYS A 243 -0.43 -11.54 -24.72
CA LYS A 243 -0.96 -12.86 -25.10
C LYS A 243 -2.42 -13.04 -24.67
N LYS A 244 -2.79 -12.54 -23.50
CA LYS A 244 -4.16 -12.59 -22.95
C LYS A 244 -5.06 -11.44 -23.44
N LYS A 245 -4.54 -10.54 -24.30
CA LYS A 245 -5.23 -9.34 -24.79
C LYS A 245 -5.77 -8.46 -23.64
N LYS A 246 -5.03 -8.37 -22.54
CA LYS A 246 -5.38 -7.56 -21.36
C LYS A 246 -4.67 -6.22 -21.38
N LYS A 247 -5.35 -5.15 -20.96
CA LYS A 247 -4.83 -3.79 -20.90
C LYS A 247 -4.04 -3.58 -19.61
N VAL A 248 -2.75 -3.87 -19.65
CA VAL A 248 -1.78 -3.46 -18.62
C VAL A 248 -1.03 -2.24 -19.17
N LEU A 249 -1.13 -1.12 -18.47
CA LEU A 249 -0.62 0.19 -18.91
C LEU A 249 0.10 0.88 -17.75
N THR A 250 0.99 1.81 -18.06
CA THR A 250 1.41 2.84 -17.11
C THR A 250 0.37 3.97 -17.05
N ALA A 251 0.42 4.82 -16.02
CA ALA A 251 -0.51 5.93 -15.86
C ALA A 251 -0.40 6.93 -17.02
N ARG A 252 0.82 7.17 -17.53
CA ARG A 252 1.06 8.08 -18.67
C ARG A 252 0.50 7.51 -19.97
N GLU A 253 0.64 6.20 -20.19
CA GLU A 253 0.03 5.54 -21.34
C GLU A 253 -1.49 5.57 -21.27
N PHE A 254 -2.06 5.30 -20.10
CA PHE A 254 -3.50 5.36 -19.90
C PHE A 254 -4.06 6.77 -20.14
N LYS A 255 -3.44 7.81 -19.57
CA LYS A 255 -3.97 9.17 -19.65
C LYS A 255 -3.69 9.88 -20.98
N PHE A 256 -2.53 9.62 -21.59
CA PHE A 256 -2.03 10.40 -22.73
C PHE A 256 -1.69 9.57 -23.97
N GLY A 257 -1.75 8.25 -23.92
CA GLY A 257 -1.30 7.39 -25.02
C GLY A 257 0.21 7.50 -25.30
N LYS A 258 0.99 8.02 -24.35
CA LYS A 258 2.44 8.24 -24.48
C LYS A 258 3.21 7.32 -23.54
N LYS A 259 4.37 6.84 -23.98
CA LYS A 259 5.31 6.10 -23.13
C LYS A 259 5.67 6.91 -21.86
N PRO A 260 5.94 6.26 -20.72
CA PRO A 260 6.56 6.87 -19.54
C PRO A 260 7.72 7.81 -19.86
N VAL A 261 7.89 8.84 -19.04
CA VAL A 261 8.96 9.86 -19.20
C VAL A 261 10.34 9.20 -19.18
N VAL A 262 10.54 8.19 -18.32
CA VAL A 262 11.81 7.46 -18.22
C VAL A 262 12.18 6.70 -19.49
N GLU A 263 11.21 6.37 -20.35
CA GLU A 263 11.45 5.75 -21.66
C GLU A 263 11.55 6.79 -22.80
N SER A 264 11.45 8.09 -22.47
CA SER A 264 11.51 9.19 -23.46
C SER A 264 12.93 9.75 -23.63
N PHE A 265 13.88 9.34 -22.78
CA PHE A 265 15.26 9.85 -22.75
C PHE A 265 16.31 8.75 -22.97
N SER A 266 15.87 7.55 -23.36
CA SER A 266 16.70 6.36 -23.59
C SER A 266 16.87 6.09 -25.07
#